data_AF-A0A6G3WII1-F1
#
_entry.id   AF-A0A6G3WII1-F1
#
_cell.length_a   1.000
_cell.length_b   1.000
_cell.length_c   1.000
_cell.angle_alpha   90.00
_cell.angle_beta   90.00
_cell.angle_gamma   90.00
#
_symmetry.space_group_name_H-M   'P 1'
#
loop_
_entity.id
_entity.type
_entity.pdbx_description
1 polymer ?
#
loop_
_entity_poly.entity_id
_entity_poly.type
_entity_poly.pdbx_seq_one_letter_code
_entity_poly.pdbx_strand_id
1 'polypeptide(L)' 'RGKLFAKLIKNIEVAARSGGVDPDGNPTLVDAIQKAKKSSVPNKNIESAVKRGGGLEAGGADYETIM' A
#
# COMPACT_ATOMS: atom_id res chain seq x y z
N ARG A 1 17.38 1.08 -6.93
CA ARG A 1 15.93 1.32 -7.16
C ARG A 1 15.03 0.37 -6.36
N GLY A 2 15.37 -0.92 -6.21
CA GLY A 2 14.55 -1.88 -5.45
C GLY A 2 14.21 -1.48 -4.00
N LYS A 3 15.17 -0.92 -3.24
CA LYS A 3 14.93 -0.47 -1.85
C LYS A 3 13.89 0.66 -1.74
N LEU A 4 13.84 1.56 -2.73
CA LEU A 4 12.83 2.62 -2.79
C LEU A 4 11.45 2.05 -3.10
N PHE A 5 11.37 1.09 -4.02
CA PHE A 5 10.11 0.44 -4.38
C PHE A 5 9.55 -0.35 -3.18
N ALA A 6 10.40 -1.09 -2.48
CA ALA A 6 10.00 -1.80 -1.26
C ALA A 6 9.40 -0.85 -0.20
N LYS A 7 10.01 0.33 -0.01
CA LYS A 7 9.50 1.35 0.91
C LYS A 7 8.15 1.91 0.47
N LEU A 8 7.98 2.21 -0.82
CA LEU A 8 6.74 2.75 -1.37
C LEU A 8 5.59 1.74 -1.32
N ILE A 9 5.87 0.46 -1.64
CA ILE A 9 4.92 -0.65 -1.53
C ILE A 9 4.46 -0.82 -0.08
N LYS A 10 5.39 -0.87 0.87
CA LYS A 10 5.05 -1.00 2.29
C LYS A 10 4.23 0.18 2.81
N ASN A 11 4.51 1.40 2.34
CA ASN A 11 3.69 2.57 2.68
C ASN A 11 2.25 2.45 2.16
N ILE A 12 2.06 1.93 0.94
CA ILE A 12 0.72 1.67 0.38
C ILE A 12 -0.01 0.60 1.21
N GLU A 13 0.68 -0.49 1.58
CA GLU A 13 0.10 -1.57 2.40
C GLU A 13 -0.36 -1.05 3.77
N VAL A 14 0.46 -0.24 4.45
CA VAL A 14 0.11 0.35 5.75
C VAL A 14 -1.05 1.34 5.60
N ALA A 15 -1.02 2.21 4.58
CA ALA A 15 -2.11 3.15 4.34
C ALA A 15 -3.43 2.43 4.08
N ALA A 16 -3.42 1.39 3.24
CA ALA A 16 -4.59 0.58 2.93
C ALA A 16 -5.10 -0.22 4.15
N ARG A 17 -4.20 -0.66 5.04
CA ARG A 17 -4.58 -1.32 6.28
C ARG A 17 -5.25 -0.37 7.28
N SER A 18 -4.70 0.84 7.45
CA SER A 18 -5.20 1.77 8.46
C SER A 18 -6.46 2.51 8.06
N GLY A 19 -6.65 2.81 6.76
CA GLY A 19 -7.78 3.61 6.27
C GLY A 19 -8.67 2.89 5.25
N GLY A 20 -8.48 1.59 5.05
CA GLY A 20 -9.17 0.83 4.02
C GLY A 20 -8.56 0.98 2.63
N VAL A 21 -8.97 0.08 1.73
CA VAL A 21 -8.45 -0.03 0.35
C VAL A 21 -9.01 1.00 -0.62
N ASP A 22 -10.05 1.71 -0.19
CA ASP A 22 -10.73 2.69 -1.03
C ASP A 22 -9.95 4.01 -1.06
N PRO A 23 -9.39 4.40 -2.23
CA PRO A 23 -8.66 5.67 -2.35
C PRO A 23 -9.58 6.89 -2.17
N ASP A 24 -10.88 6.77 -2.43
CA ASP A 24 -11.84 7.86 -2.25
C ASP A 24 -12.06 8.21 -0.77
N GLY A 25 -12.03 7.19 0.11
CA GLY A 25 -12.16 7.35 1.56
C GLY A 25 -10.82 7.49 2.30
N ASN A 26 -9.69 7.33 1.62
CA ASN A 26 -8.37 7.27 2.24
C ASN A 26 -7.34 8.19 1.52
N PRO A 27 -7.23 9.47 1.94
CA PRO A 27 -6.30 10.41 1.33
C PRO A 27 -4.83 9.99 1.49
N THR A 28 -4.50 9.25 2.56
CA THR A 28 -3.15 8.71 2.79
C THR A 28 -2.79 7.66 1.74
N LEU A 29 -3.75 6.82 1.36
CA LEU A 29 -3.57 5.83 0.30
C LEU A 29 -3.37 6.49 -1.06
N VAL A 30 -4.14 7.55 -1.36
CA VAL A 30 -3.99 8.33 -2.60
C VAL A 30 -2.60 8.93 -2.71
N ASP A 31 -2.10 9.57 -1.65
CA ASP A 31 -0.76 10.16 -1.64
C ASP A 31 0.33 9.08 -1.81
N ALA A 32 0.20 7.94 -1.13
CA ALA A 32 1.13 6.82 -1.25
C ALA A 32 1.17 6.25 -2.68
N ILE A 33 0.00 6.07 -3.32
CA ILE A 33 -0.12 5.62 -4.70
C ILE A 33 0.52 6.64 -5.65
N GLN A 34 0.26 7.94 -5.46
CA GLN A 34 0.85 8.98 -6.30
C GLN A 34 2.38 9.01 -6.20
N LYS A 35 2.94 8.90 -5.00
CA LYS A 35 4.40 8.82 -4.79
C LYS A 35 5.00 7.59 -5.44
N ALA A 36 4.31 6.44 -5.40
CA ALA A 36 4.73 5.23 -6.07
C ALA A 36 4.73 5.39 -7.60
N LYS A 37 3.66 5.95 -8.18
CA LYS A 37 3.57 6.25 -9.62
C LYS A 37 4.66 7.23 -10.07
N LYS A 38 4.90 8.31 -9.32
CA LYS A 38 5.98 9.28 -9.59
C LYS A 38 7.36 8.64 -9.57
N SER A 39 7.54 7.57 -8.80
CA SER A 39 8.79 6.81 -8.73
C SER A 39 8.88 5.69 -9.77
N SER A 40 7.96 5.62 -10.73
CA SER A 40 7.87 4.55 -11.75
C SER A 40 7.70 3.15 -11.16
N VAL A 41 7.03 3.02 -10.01
CA VAL A 41 6.60 1.71 -9.51
C VAL A 41 5.52 1.18 -10.46
N PRO A 42 5.62 -0.08 -10.94
CA PRO A 42 4.59 -0.66 -11.80
C PRO A 42 3.21 -0.69 -11.12
N ASN A 43 2.16 -0.32 -11.84
CA ASN A 43 0.78 -0.30 -11.33
C ASN A 43 0.38 -1.65 -10.73
N LYS A 44 0.78 -2.77 -11.35
CA LYS A 44 0.55 -4.13 -10.83
C LYS A 44 1.02 -4.29 -9.38
N ASN A 45 2.19 -3.74 -9.05
CA ASN A 45 2.75 -3.86 -7.70
C ASN A 45 1.98 -2.95 -6.72
N ILE A 46 1.55 -1.77 -7.17
CA ILE A 46 0.70 -0.86 -6.39
C ILE A 46 -0.62 -1.54 -6.06
N GLU A 47 -1.31 -2.11 -7.05
CA GLU A 47 -2.58 -2.80 -6.86
C GLU A 47 -2.46 -4.00 -5.92
N SER A 48 -1.41 -4.82 -6.06
CA SER A 48 -1.12 -5.89 -5.10
C SER A 48 -0.87 -5.37 -3.68
N ALA A 49 -0.18 -4.24 -3.53
CA ALA A 49 0.07 -3.61 -2.23
C ALA A 49 -1.24 -3.13 -1.56
N VAL A 50 -2.13 -2.50 -2.34
CA VAL A 50 -3.46 -2.08 -1.84
C VAL A 50 -4.26 -3.30 -1.38
N LYS A 51 -4.35 -4.34 -2.22
CA LYS A 51 -5.10 -5.57 -1.89
C LYS A 51 -4.53 -6.29 -0.66
N ARG A 52 -3.20 -6.36 -0.53
CA ARG A 52 -2.53 -6.96 0.62
C ARG A 52 -2.74 -6.15 1.90
N GLY A 53 -2.68 -4.82 1.81
CA GLY A 53 -2.99 -3.93 2.93
C GLY A 53 -4.43 -4.09 3.42
N GLY A 54 -5.37 -4.32 2.51
CA GLY A 54 -6.79 -4.57 2.82
C GLY A 54 -7.18 -5.98 3.20
N GLY A 55 -6.24 -6.93 3.29
CA GLY A 55 -6.56 -8.33 3.61
C GLY A 55 -7.33 -9.08 2.52
N LEU A 56 -7.39 -8.55 1.29
CA LEU A 56 -8.07 -9.18 0.14
C LEU A 56 -7.22 -10.28 -0.53
N GLU A 57 -5.92 -10.36 -0.21
CA GLU A 57 -5.10 -11.55 -0.45
C GLU A 57 -5.05 -12.39 0.83
N ALA A 58 -5.64 -13.59 0.78
CA ALA A 58 -5.61 -14.56 1.87
C ALA A 58 -4.15 -14.94 2.21
N GLY A 59 -3.69 -14.54 3.40
CA GLY A 59 -2.28 -14.62 3.80
C GLY A 59 -1.72 -13.31 4.32
N GLY A 60 -2.56 -12.28 4.49
CA GLY A 60 -2.20 -11.04 5.19
C GLY A 60 -1.75 -11.36 6.61
N ALA A 61 -0.44 -11.49 6.81
CA ALA A 61 0.17 -11.46 8.12
C ALA A 61 -0.38 -10.20 8.84
N ASP A 62 -1.10 -10.42 9.92
CA ASP A 62 -1.44 -9.42 10.93
C ASP A 62 -0.14 -8.82 11.47
N TYR A 63 0.50 -7.90 10.73
CA TYR A 63 1.30 -6.82 11.30
C TYR A 63 0.37 -5.93 12.12
N GLU A 64 -0.12 -6.47 13.23
CA GLU A 64 -0.69 -5.70 14.32
C GLU A 64 0.37 -4.65 14.67
N THR A 65 0.04 -3.39 14.46
CA THR A 65 0.87 -2.28 14.94
C THR A 65 0.71 -2.31 16.44
N ILE A 66 1.59 -3.04 17.11
CA ILE A 66 1.72 -3.01 18.56
C ILE A 66 2.16 -1.57 18.88
N MET A 67 1.24 -0.81 19.46
CA MET A 67 1.48 0.55 19.95
C MET A 67 2.05 0.50 21.35
#